data_AF-A0AB35RMJ9-F1
#
_entry.id   AF-A0AB35RMJ9-F1
#
_cell.length_a   1.000
_cell.length_b   1.000
_cell.length_c   1.000
_cell.angle_alpha   90.00
_cell.angle_beta   90.00
_cell.angle_gamma   90.00
#
_symmetry.space_group_name_H-M   'P 1'
#
loop_
_entity.id
_entity.type
_entity.pdbx_description
1 polymer ?
#
loop_
_entity_poly.entity_id
_entity_poly.type
_entity_poly.pdbx_seq_one_letter_code
_entity_poly.pdbx_strand_id
1 'polypeptide(L)'
;MSSIGMDIDNADFTKEPFDCAMLPGNGHFGAGTRYLHLFDEWSLPLCALDLLENTRDNLASCEHIPPHASDGTDSDGGHGVTIGDFLLIQTAMDQHLLAPPFPLAIGTGEGFYLV
;
A
#
# COMPACT_ATOMS: atom_id res chain seq x y z
N MET A 1 -7.60 1.73 24.03
CA MET A 1 -6.72 2.62 23.27
C MET A 1 -7.13 2.47 21.83
N SER A 2 -8.03 3.32 21.38
CA SER A 2 -8.54 3.32 20.02
C SER A 2 -7.42 3.84 19.13
N SER A 3 -7.04 3.06 18.12
CA SER A 3 -6.22 3.56 17.01
C SER A 3 -6.89 4.85 16.53
N ILE A 4 -6.24 5.98 16.77
CA ILE A 4 -6.61 7.23 16.09
C ILE A 4 -6.36 6.90 14.63
N GLY A 5 -7.45 6.77 13.88
CA GLY A 5 -7.38 6.74 12.43
C GLY A 5 -6.59 7.98 12.03
N MET A 6 -5.34 7.74 11.62
CA MET A 6 -4.48 8.76 11.06
C MET A 6 -5.29 9.37 9.93
N ASP A 7 -5.60 10.66 10.05
CA ASP A 7 -6.07 11.46 8.93
C ASP A 7 -4.89 11.51 7.96
N ILE A 8 -4.79 10.46 7.13
CA ILE A 8 -3.63 10.12 6.29
C ILE A 8 -3.30 11.27 5.32
N ASP A 9 -4.22 12.21 5.17
CA ASP A 9 -4.15 13.30 4.20
C ASP A 9 -3.58 14.61 4.79
N ASN A 10 -3.30 14.70 6.11
CA ASN A 10 -2.70 15.92 6.68
C ASN A 10 -1.93 15.69 7.98
N ALA A 11 -0.59 15.72 7.92
CA ALA A 11 0.24 15.79 9.12
C ALA A 11 0.19 17.20 9.75
N ASP A 12 -0.23 17.29 11.01
CA ASP A 12 -0.16 18.54 11.78
C ASP A 12 1.16 18.60 12.57
N PHE A 13 2.20 19.13 11.93
CA PHE A 13 3.53 19.33 12.54
C PHE A 13 3.54 20.29 13.74
N THR A 14 2.43 20.99 14.03
CA THR A 14 2.33 21.81 15.24
C THR A 14 1.98 21.00 16.48
N LYS A 15 1.45 19.78 16.29
CA LYS A 15 1.02 18.86 17.35
C LYS A 15 1.85 17.58 17.40
N GLU A 16 2.45 17.19 16.27
CA GLU A 16 3.31 16.02 16.15
C GLU A 16 4.74 16.34 16.68
N PRO A 17 5.43 15.39 17.33
CA PRO A 17 6.79 15.58 17.84
C PRO A 17 7.89 15.45 16.77
N PHE A 18 7.52 15.28 15.50
CA PHE A 18 8.43 15.00 14.40
C PHE A 18 8.58 16.23 13.48
N ASP A 19 9.79 16.44 12.96
CA ASP A 19 10.11 17.58 12.08
C ASP A 19 9.70 17.36 10.62
N CYS A 20 9.37 16.13 10.24
CA CYS A 20 8.93 15.74 8.90
C CYS A 20 8.17 14.41 8.92
N ALA A 21 7.32 14.18 7.91
CA ALA A 21 6.57 12.94 7.73
C ALA A 21 6.61 12.47 6.27
N MET A 22 6.60 11.15 6.06
CA MET A 22 6.37 10.58 4.73
C MET A 22 4.86 10.41 4.52
N LEU A 23 4.30 11.13 3.55
CA LEU A 23 2.86 11.15 3.27
C LEU A 23 2.58 10.75 1.81
N PRO A 24 1.54 9.94 1.55
CA PRO A 24 1.01 9.77 0.20
C PRO A 24 0.30 11.07 -0.24
N GLY A 25 0.30 11.34 -1.55
CA GLY A 25 -0.49 12.43 -2.13
C GLY A 25 0.00 12.89 -3.48
N ASN A 26 -0.40 14.10 -3.88
CA ASN A 26 -0.15 14.68 -5.20
C ASN A 26 0.74 15.93 -5.19
N GLY A 27 1.48 16.16 -4.10
CA GLY A 27 2.34 17.34 -3.97
C GLY A 27 1.61 18.62 -3.52
N HIS A 28 0.35 18.54 -3.10
CA HIS A 28 -0.41 19.69 -2.59
C HIS A 28 -0.64 19.59 -1.07
N PHE A 29 0.37 19.99 -0.28
CA PHE A 29 0.33 19.91 1.20
C PHE A 29 -0.01 21.24 1.90
N GLY A 30 -0.64 22.18 1.19
CA GLY A 30 -0.99 23.50 1.73
C GLY A 30 0.10 24.57 1.61
N ALA A 31 -0.28 25.82 1.89
CA ALA A 31 0.59 26.98 1.67
C ALA A 31 1.70 27.07 2.73
N GLY A 32 2.95 27.22 2.27
CA GLY A 32 4.12 27.33 3.14
C GLY A 32 4.75 25.99 3.55
N THR A 33 4.08 24.88 3.24
CA THR A 33 4.60 23.53 3.47
C THR A 33 5.71 23.23 2.46
N ARG A 34 6.89 22.85 2.97
CA ARG A 34 7.97 22.34 2.13
C ARG A 34 7.76 20.85 1.95
N TYR A 35 8.05 20.33 0.77
CA TYR A 35 8.00 18.90 0.52
C TYR A 35 9.06 18.49 -0.48
N LEU A 36 9.41 17.22 -0.43
CA LEU A 36 10.30 16.55 -1.38
C LEU A 36 9.58 15.30 -1.89
N HIS A 37 9.40 15.21 -3.21
CA HIS A 37 8.91 13.98 -3.83
C HIS A 37 9.95 12.87 -3.65
N LEU A 38 9.54 11.72 -3.11
CA LEU A 38 10.39 10.56 -2.89
C LEU A 38 10.29 9.59 -4.07
N PHE A 39 9.07 9.16 -4.41
CA PHE A 39 8.80 8.25 -5.52
C PHE A 39 7.31 8.25 -5.89
N ASP A 40 7.02 7.86 -7.13
CA ASP A 40 5.67 7.63 -7.63
C ASP A 40 5.08 6.36 -7.03
N GLU A 41 3.78 6.38 -6.73
CA GLU A 41 3.06 5.21 -6.23
C GLU A 41 2.66 4.28 -7.38
N TRP A 42 2.99 3.00 -7.23
CA TRP A 42 2.69 1.96 -8.21
C TRP A 42 1.90 0.84 -7.55
N SER A 43 0.63 0.73 -7.91
CA SER A 43 -0.28 -0.30 -7.39
C SER A 43 -0.16 -1.60 -8.18
N LEU A 44 0.00 -2.71 -7.47
CA LEU A 44 -0.03 -4.07 -8.04
C LEU A 44 -1.11 -4.93 -7.39
N PRO A 45 -1.79 -5.79 -8.18
CA PRO A 45 -2.52 -6.91 -7.61
C PRO A 45 -1.54 -7.90 -6.98
N LEU A 46 -1.87 -8.38 -5.79
CA LEU A 46 -1.08 -9.31 -5.00
C LEU A 46 -1.98 -10.41 -4.45
N CYS A 47 -1.50 -11.64 -4.41
CA CYS A 47 -2.15 -12.73 -3.71
C CYS A 47 -1.12 -13.64 -3.03
N ALA A 48 -1.60 -14.52 -2.15
CA ALA A 48 -0.79 -15.59 -1.59
C ALA A 48 -0.31 -16.53 -2.72
N LEU A 49 0.88 -17.12 -2.54
CA LEU A 49 1.54 -17.93 -3.57
C LEU A 49 0.68 -19.12 -4.03
N ASP A 50 -0.01 -19.77 -3.10
CA ASP A 50 -0.87 -20.93 -3.35
C ASP A 50 -2.12 -20.59 -4.19
N LEU A 51 -2.41 -19.30 -4.39
CA LEU A 51 -3.53 -18.82 -5.20
C LEU A 51 -3.14 -18.37 -6.61
N LEU A 52 -1.85 -18.32 -6.94
CA LEU A 52 -1.38 -17.72 -8.19
C LEU A 52 -2.07 -18.28 -9.44
N GLU A 53 -2.21 -19.61 -9.54
CA GLU A 53 -2.86 -20.25 -10.68
C GLU A 53 -4.36 -19.92 -10.72
N ASN A 54 -5.05 -20.06 -9.59
CA ASN A 54 -6.48 -19.77 -9.48
C ASN A 54 -6.80 -18.30 -9.79
N THR A 55 -5.98 -17.37 -9.28
CA THR A 55 -6.15 -15.93 -9.53
C THR A 55 -5.89 -15.58 -11.00
N ARG A 56 -4.91 -16.24 -11.64
CA ARG A 56 -4.64 -16.05 -13.07
C ARG A 56 -5.80 -16.52 -13.94
N ASP A 57 -6.40 -17.64 -13.59
CA ASP A 57 -7.49 -18.25 -14.36
C ASP A 57 -8.84 -17.56 -14.09
N ASN A 58 -9.10 -17.12 -12.86
CA ASN A 58 -10.37 -16.52 -12.49
C ASN A 58 -10.27 -15.51 -11.34
N LEU A 59 -9.71 -14.33 -11.65
CA LEU A 59 -9.62 -13.19 -10.74
C LEU A 59 -10.97 -12.82 -10.09
N ALA A 60 -12.08 -12.90 -10.84
CA ALA A 60 -13.40 -12.51 -10.34
C ALA A 60 -13.97 -13.45 -9.27
N SER A 61 -13.40 -14.64 -9.12
CA SER A 61 -13.80 -15.62 -8.11
C SER A 61 -12.97 -15.55 -6.83
N CYS A 62 -11.89 -14.76 -6.83
CA CYS A 62 -11.07 -14.56 -5.65
C CYS A 62 -11.76 -13.64 -4.65
N GLU A 63 -11.54 -13.91 -3.36
CA GLU A 63 -11.95 -12.98 -2.31
C GLU A 63 -11.11 -11.69 -2.42
N HIS A 64 -11.71 -10.53 -2.17
CA HIS A 64 -10.98 -9.26 -2.21
C HIS A 64 -10.59 -8.87 -0.78
N ILE A 65 -9.29 -8.89 -0.48
CA ILE A 65 -8.78 -8.50 0.84
C ILE A 65 -8.58 -6.97 0.86
N PRO A 66 -9.16 -6.24 1.83
CA PRO A 66 -8.93 -4.80 1.96
C PRO A 66 -7.44 -4.48 2.13
N PRO A 67 -6.94 -3.36 1.57
CA PRO A 67 -5.50 -3.04 1.55
C PRO A 67 -4.83 -3.00 2.94
N HIS A 68 -5.60 -2.71 3.99
CA HIS A 68 -5.12 -2.64 5.38
C HIS A 68 -4.99 -3.99 6.11
N ALA A 69 -5.41 -5.10 5.49
CA ALA A 69 -5.35 -6.43 6.09
C ALA A 69 -4.12 -7.25 5.63
N SER A 70 -3.16 -6.61 4.97
CA SER A 70 -1.93 -7.25 4.46
C SER A 70 -0.87 -7.56 5.54
N ASP A 71 -1.14 -7.27 6.82
CA ASP A 71 -0.20 -7.48 7.95
C ASP A 71 -0.01 -8.97 8.34
N GLY A 72 -0.41 -9.91 7.47
CA GLY A 72 -0.13 -11.34 7.63
C GLY A 72 -0.78 -12.01 8.84
N THR A 73 -1.71 -11.33 9.55
CA THR A 73 -2.35 -11.86 10.77
C THR A 73 -3.52 -12.80 10.50
N ASP A 74 -4.02 -12.87 9.27
CA ASP A 74 -5.10 -13.78 8.90
C ASP A 74 -4.51 -15.15 8.52
N SER A 75 -4.14 -15.91 9.56
CA SER A 75 -3.55 -17.25 9.47
C SER A 75 -4.55 -18.37 9.14
N ASP A 76 -5.78 -18.05 8.73
CA ASP A 76 -6.79 -19.02 8.27
C ASP A 76 -6.84 -19.09 6.73
N GLY A 77 -5.68 -19.28 6.11
CA GLY A 77 -5.54 -19.36 4.65
C GLY A 77 -5.88 -18.03 3.97
N GLY A 78 -4.87 -17.29 3.52
CA GLY A 78 -5.07 -16.07 2.75
C GLY A 78 -5.74 -16.38 1.42
N HIS A 79 -7.07 -16.29 1.34
CA HIS A 79 -7.89 -16.68 0.18
C HIS A 79 -8.08 -15.57 -0.87
N GLY A 80 -7.45 -14.41 -0.68
CA GLY A 80 -7.82 -13.23 -1.46
C GLY A 80 -6.69 -12.48 -2.17
N VAL A 81 -7.14 -11.62 -3.07
CA VAL A 81 -6.33 -10.70 -3.87
C VAL A 81 -6.47 -9.31 -3.24
N THR A 82 -5.34 -8.61 -3.13
CA THR A 82 -5.29 -7.23 -2.64
C THR A 82 -4.51 -6.35 -3.60
N ILE A 83 -4.54 -5.04 -3.37
CA ILE A 83 -3.73 -4.05 -4.08
C ILE A 83 -2.72 -3.49 -3.09
N GLY A 84 -1.45 -3.50 -3.47
CA GLY A 84 -0.36 -2.93 -2.66
C GLY A 84 0.58 -2.08 -3.50
N ASP A 85 1.19 -1.09 -2.86
CA ASP A 85 2.26 -0.31 -3.49
C ASP A 85 3.52 -1.16 -3.65
N PHE A 86 4.10 -1.16 -4.85
CA PHE A 86 5.26 -1.94 -5.23
C PHE A 86 6.42 -1.83 -4.24
N LEU A 87 6.76 -0.61 -3.86
CA LEU A 87 7.96 -0.34 -3.08
C LEU A 87 7.77 -0.76 -1.62
N LEU A 88 6.55 -0.66 -1.10
CA LEU A 88 6.22 -1.06 0.27
C LEU A 88 6.10 -2.59 0.45
N ILE A 89 5.79 -3.34 -0.62
CA ILE A 89 5.55 -4.79 -0.56
C ILE A 89 6.75 -5.64 -1.01
N GLN A 90 7.88 -5.03 -1.39
CA GLN A 90 9.11 -5.73 -1.83
C GLN A 90 9.56 -6.82 -0.84
N THR A 91 9.60 -6.52 0.46
CA THR A 91 10.02 -7.50 1.48
C THR A 91 9.12 -8.73 1.50
N ALA A 92 7.80 -8.55 1.38
CA ALA A 92 6.85 -9.66 1.35
C ALA A 92 7.02 -10.53 0.09
N MET A 93 7.37 -9.91 -1.03
CA MET A 93 7.67 -10.60 -2.30
C MET A 93 8.99 -11.38 -2.22
N ASP A 94 10.04 -10.77 -1.68
CA ASP A 94 11.35 -11.41 -1.49
C ASP A 94 11.23 -12.61 -0.55
N GLN A 95 10.36 -12.52 0.46
CA GLN A 95 10.03 -13.60 1.38
C GLN A 95 9.01 -14.61 0.82
N HIS A 96 8.55 -14.44 -0.43
CA HIS A 96 7.56 -15.30 -1.09
C HIS A 96 6.22 -15.42 -0.35
N LEU A 97 5.88 -14.42 0.48
CA LEU A 97 4.59 -14.36 1.18
C LEU A 97 3.48 -13.89 0.25
N LEU A 98 3.82 -12.98 -0.67
CA LEU A 98 2.92 -12.45 -1.69
C LEU A 98 3.59 -12.55 -3.06
N ALA A 99 2.78 -12.68 -4.10
CA ALA A 99 3.24 -12.60 -5.48
C ALA A 99 2.20 -11.92 -6.37
N PRO A 100 2.63 -11.27 -7.46
CA PRO A 100 1.73 -10.65 -8.39
C PRO A 100 1.22 -11.73 -9.35
N PRO A 101 -0.10 -11.95 -9.44
CA PRO A 101 -0.66 -12.94 -10.36
C PRO A 101 -0.41 -12.52 -11.83
N PHE A 102 -0.29 -11.22 -12.10
CA PHE A 102 -0.08 -10.68 -13.45
C PHE A 102 1.14 -9.74 -13.46
N PRO A 103 1.88 -9.64 -14.58
CA PRO A 103 2.93 -8.66 -14.76
C PRO A 103 2.34 -7.27 -15.07
N LEU A 104 1.50 -6.75 -14.16
CA LEU A 104 0.81 -5.48 -14.29
C LEU A 104 1.09 -4.59 -13.08
N ALA A 105 1.66 -3.42 -13.33
CA ALA A 105 1.78 -2.34 -12.35
C ALA A 105 1.05 -1.11 -12.89
N ILE A 106 0.22 -0.50 -12.05
CA ILE A 106 -0.62 0.64 -12.41
C ILE A 106 -0.11 1.86 -11.62
N GLY A 107 0.40 2.87 -12.32
CA GLY A 107 0.74 4.15 -11.69
C GLY A 107 -0.54 4.86 -11.26
N THR A 108 -0.63 5.26 -9.99
CA THR A 108 -1.84 5.89 -9.44
C THR A 108 -1.96 7.37 -9.87
N GLY A 109 -0.85 7.98 -10.30
CA GLY A 109 -0.74 9.42 -10.52
C GLY A 109 -0.42 10.20 -9.24
N GLU A 110 -0.38 9.51 -8.10
CA GLU A 110 0.05 10.00 -6.81
C GLU A 110 1.50 9.54 -6.53
N GLY A 111 2.06 9.99 -5.42
CA GLY A 111 3.37 9.54 -4.96
C GLY A 111 3.55 9.76 -3.46
N PHE A 112 4.69 9.34 -2.96
CA PHE A 112 5.09 9.57 -1.59
C PHE A 112 6.02 10.77 -1.49
N TYR A 113 5.77 11.62 -0.50
CA TYR A 113 6.49 12.86 -0.28
C TYR A 113 7.01 12.91 1.15
N LEU A 114 8.23 13.42 1.33
CA LEU A 114 8.70 13.87 2.62
C LEU A 114 8.23 15.31 2.79
N VAL A 115 7.38 15.55 3.78
CA VAL A 115 6.75 16.83 4.10
C VAL A 115 7.28 17.34 5.42
#